data_AF-A0A0A6CX61-F1
#
_entry.id   AF-A0A0A6CX61-F1
#
_cell.length_a   1.000
_cell.length_b   1.000
_cell.length_c   1.000
_cell.angle_alpha   90.00
_cell.angle_beta   90.00
_cell.angle_gamma   90.00
#
_symmetry.space_group_name_H-M   'P 1'
#
loop_
_entity.id
_entity.type
_entity.pdbx_description
1 polymer ?
#
loop_
_entity_poly.entity_id
_entity_poly.type
_entity_poly.pdbx_seq_one_letter_code
_entity_poly.pdbx_strand_id
1 'polypeptide(L)'
;MSGDFTVDLGDLNFILAQIRISERNAAGESLADILGPQAQLIPYGLRTVDGSYNNLLPGNAVLGAADQLLPRLTTPVFRNLNDGATFGTGPGGPVLTNTDYGTPGSVVDADPRLISNLIADMTNTNPAAIAAWYVNAHAQAAYADAHGGDAPPDGYIPTNEELASIPNLSPDIGLSPSFNAWMTFFGQFFDHGLDLITKAATARC
;
A
#
# COMPACT_ATOMS: atom_id res chain seq x y z
N MET A 1 -3.10 34.98 3.12
CA MET A 1 -2.68 35.54 4.41
C MET A 1 -1.34 34.91 4.74
N SER A 2 -0.25 35.66 4.59
CA SER A 2 1.06 35.26 5.12
C SER A 2 0.97 35.50 6.62
N GLY A 3 0.84 34.45 7.42
CA GLY A 3 1.05 34.59 8.86
C GLY A 3 2.53 34.88 9.07
N ASP A 4 2.87 36.01 9.67
CA ASP A 4 4.25 36.30 10.05
C ASP A 4 4.65 35.31 11.16
N PHE A 5 5.67 34.50 10.88
CA PHE A 5 6.26 33.59 11.84
C PHE A 5 7.30 34.37 12.66
N THR A 6 6.86 34.95 13.77
CA THR A 6 7.73 35.67 14.70
C THR A 6 8.38 34.68 15.66
N VAL A 7 9.71 34.52 15.55
CA VAL A 7 10.52 33.67 16.42
C VAL A 7 11.07 34.49 17.57
N ASP A 8 10.89 34.04 18.82
CA ASP A 8 11.46 34.70 20.00
C ASP A 8 12.71 33.98 20.56
N LEU A 9 13.30 34.53 21.63
CA LEU A 9 14.49 33.96 22.25
C LEU A 9 14.21 32.56 22.87
N GLY A 10 12.99 32.33 23.36
CA GLY A 10 12.56 31.04 23.90
C GLY A 10 12.53 29.97 22.82
N ASP A 11 11.96 30.29 21.65
CA ASP A 11 11.92 29.40 20.48
C ASP A 11 13.34 29.03 20.03
N LEU A 12 14.24 30.02 19.92
CA LEU A 12 15.63 29.80 19.53
C LEU A 12 16.38 28.92 20.55
N ASN A 13 16.16 29.15 21.85
CA ASN A 13 16.76 28.32 22.90
C ASN A 13 16.25 26.88 22.84
N PHE A 14 14.95 26.69 22.59
CA PHE A 14 14.35 25.37 22.45
C PHE A 14 14.92 24.64 21.23
N ILE A 15 14.97 25.28 20.06
CA ILE A 15 15.54 24.72 18.83
C ILE A 15 17.01 24.34 19.05
N LEU A 16 17.81 25.23 19.65
CA LEU A 16 19.22 24.96 19.95
C LEU A 16 19.38 23.77 20.90
N ALA A 17 18.49 23.60 21.88
CA ALA A 17 18.51 22.43 22.75
C ALA A 17 18.25 21.14 21.96
N GLN A 18 17.27 21.13 21.04
CA GLN A 18 16.99 19.94 20.21
C GLN A 18 18.16 19.60 19.27
N ILE A 19 18.82 20.62 18.71
CA ILE A 19 20.03 20.45 17.87
C ILE A 19 21.14 19.79 18.70
N ARG A 20 21.45 20.31 19.89
CA ARG A 20 22.51 19.76 20.75
C ARG A 20 22.24 18.31 21.18
N ILE A 21 20.97 17.97 21.47
CA ILE A 21 20.58 16.58 21.77
C ILE A 21 20.88 15.67 20.57
N SER A 22 20.50 16.12 19.36
CA SER A 22 20.68 15.36 18.13
C SER A 22 22.16 15.20 17.75
N GLU A 23 22.97 16.26 17.92
CA GLU A 23 24.42 16.21 17.68
C GLU A 23 25.13 15.21 18.60
N ARG A 24 24.79 15.20 19.89
CA ARG A 24 25.34 14.24 20.85
C ARG A 24 24.94 12.81 20.51
N ASN A 25 23.68 12.58 20.15
CA ASN A 25 23.24 11.25 19.75
C ASN A 25 23.92 10.78 18.45
N ALA A 26 24.06 11.66 17.46
CA ALA A 26 24.80 11.37 16.23
C ALA A 26 26.29 11.08 16.50
N ALA A 27 26.87 11.67 17.56
CA ALA A 27 28.24 11.36 18.03
C ALA A 27 28.36 10.02 18.78
N GLY A 28 27.27 9.27 18.94
CA GLY A 28 27.24 7.95 19.56
C GLY A 28 26.83 7.92 21.03
N GLU A 29 26.47 9.06 21.62
CA GLU A 29 25.91 9.09 22.98
C GLU A 29 24.48 8.51 23.01
N SER A 30 24.14 7.82 24.09
CA SER A 30 22.80 7.26 24.32
C SER A 30 21.77 8.39 24.52
N LEU A 31 20.65 8.34 23.79
CA LEU A 31 19.53 9.27 24.00
C LEU A 31 18.96 9.19 25.41
N ALA A 32 18.91 8.00 26.01
CA ALA A 32 18.46 7.84 27.39
C ALA A 32 19.40 8.56 28.37
N ASP A 33 20.71 8.57 28.11
CA ASP A 33 21.70 9.24 28.95
C ASP A 33 21.68 10.76 28.75
N ILE A 34 21.45 11.23 27.51
CA ILE A 34 21.31 12.65 27.18
C ILE A 34 20.07 13.25 27.86
N LEU A 35 18.93 12.54 27.78
CA LEU A 35 17.62 13.00 28.21
C LEU A 35 17.34 12.73 29.70
N GLY A 36 18.05 11.76 30.29
CA GLY A 36 17.98 11.45 31.71
C GLY A 36 16.73 10.65 32.11
N PRO A 37 16.39 10.65 33.42
CA PRO A 37 15.21 9.96 33.93
C PRO A 37 13.96 10.49 33.21
N GLN A 38 13.12 9.59 32.67
CA GLN A 38 11.93 9.90 31.88
C GLN A 38 12.17 10.27 30.41
N ALA A 39 13.33 9.94 29.83
CA ALA A 39 13.59 10.06 28.39
C ALA A 39 12.43 9.54 27.52
N GLN A 40 11.72 8.50 27.98
CA GLN A 40 10.59 7.87 27.28
C GLN A 40 9.31 8.73 27.21
N LEU A 41 9.21 9.81 28.00
CA LEU A 41 8.01 10.63 28.13
C LEU A 41 8.18 12.03 27.53
N ILE A 42 9.41 12.40 27.16
CA ILE A 42 9.71 13.76 26.70
C ILE A 42 9.93 13.76 25.17
N PRO A 43 9.25 14.65 24.42
CA PRO A 43 9.34 14.70 22.96
C PRO A 43 10.54 15.54 22.50
N TYR A 44 11.73 15.25 23.04
CA TYR A 44 12.96 16.02 22.77
C TYR A 44 13.92 15.26 21.84
N GLY A 45 14.69 16.02 21.06
CA GLY A 45 15.54 15.55 19.98
C GLY A 45 14.86 15.65 18.62
N LEU A 46 15.56 15.14 17.60
CA LEU A 46 15.05 14.99 16.24
C LEU A 46 14.90 13.50 15.91
N ARG A 47 14.03 13.19 14.94
CA ARG A 47 13.92 11.83 14.41
C ARG A 47 15.24 11.44 13.73
N THR A 48 15.69 10.22 13.99
CA THR A 48 16.75 9.59 13.20
C THR A 48 16.22 9.28 11.80
N VAL A 49 17.14 9.20 10.83
CA VAL A 49 16.78 8.94 9.42
C VAL A 49 16.20 7.55 9.23
N ASP A 50 16.70 6.57 9.98
CA ASP A 50 16.23 5.18 9.94
C ASP A 50 15.02 4.92 10.84
N GLY A 51 14.55 5.91 11.61
CA GLY A 51 13.44 5.77 12.56
C GLY A 51 13.80 5.07 13.87
N SER A 52 15.07 4.72 14.10
CA SER A 52 15.52 4.19 15.40
C SER A 52 15.30 5.19 16.53
N TYR A 53 15.14 4.67 17.75
CA TYR A 53 14.92 5.43 18.98
C TYR A 53 13.64 6.29 19.03
N ASN A 54 12.69 6.08 18.12
CA ASN A 54 11.34 6.62 18.25
C ASN A 54 10.59 6.05 19.48
N ASN A 55 11.02 4.88 19.98
CA ASN A 55 10.59 4.31 21.25
C ASN A 55 11.79 4.00 22.16
N LEU A 56 11.87 4.69 23.29
CA LEU A 56 12.98 4.61 24.24
C LEU A 56 12.74 3.63 25.41
N LEU A 57 11.68 2.82 25.35
CA LEU A 57 11.50 1.72 26.29
C LEU A 57 12.56 0.63 26.03
N PRO A 58 13.06 -0.07 27.08
CA PRO A 58 14.05 -1.12 26.91
C PRO A 58 13.62 -2.18 25.87
N GLY A 59 14.48 -2.45 24.89
CA GLY A 59 14.24 -3.42 23.81
C GLY A 59 13.46 -2.88 22.60
N ASN A 60 12.95 -1.65 22.66
CA ASN A 60 12.08 -1.10 21.61
C ASN A 60 12.78 -0.13 20.64
N ALA A 61 14.10 -0.01 20.72
CA ALA A 61 14.88 0.99 19.97
C ALA A 61 14.69 0.91 18.45
N VAL A 62 14.31 -0.24 17.89
CA VAL A 62 14.10 -0.43 16.46
C VAL A 62 12.63 -0.56 16.06
N LEU A 63 11.69 -0.36 16.99
CA LEU A 63 10.26 -0.44 16.64
C LEU A 63 9.87 0.69 15.68
N GLY A 64 9.46 0.31 14.47
CA GLY A 64 9.13 1.24 13.39
C GLY A 64 10.35 1.80 12.66
N ALA A 65 11.55 1.31 12.97
CA ALA A 65 12.74 1.63 12.18
C ALA A 65 12.71 0.89 10.84
N ALA A 66 13.43 1.44 9.86
CA ALA A 66 13.63 0.83 8.55
C ALA A 66 14.45 -0.48 8.65
N ASP A 67 14.36 -1.30 7.61
CA ASP A 67 15.08 -2.57 7.46
C ASP A 67 14.87 -3.58 8.60
N GLN A 68 13.73 -3.49 9.29
CA GLN A 68 13.28 -4.47 10.26
C GLN A 68 12.30 -5.46 9.63
N LEU A 69 12.20 -6.66 10.21
CA LEU A 69 11.16 -7.61 9.84
C LEU A 69 9.78 -7.04 10.18
N LEU A 70 8.83 -7.19 9.25
CA LEU A 70 7.43 -6.84 9.52
C LEU A 70 6.90 -7.69 10.69
N PRO A 71 6.23 -7.06 11.68
CA PRO A 71 5.57 -7.79 12.75
C PRO A 71 4.51 -8.74 12.20
N ARG A 72 4.54 -10.00 12.65
CA ARG A 72 3.54 -11.00 12.26
C ARG A 72 2.35 -10.94 13.21
N LEU A 73 1.18 -10.58 12.67
CA LEU A 73 -0.09 -10.62 13.44
C LEU A 73 -0.66 -12.05 13.54
N THR A 74 -0.29 -12.93 12.60
CA THR A 74 -0.76 -14.32 12.53
C THR A 74 0.38 -15.27 12.15
N THR A 75 0.17 -16.57 12.36
CA THR A 75 1.09 -17.63 11.93
C THR A 75 1.08 -17.74 10.40
N PRO A 76 2.22 -17.59 9.70
CA PRO A 76 2.24 -17.71 8.25
C PRO A 76 1.98 -19.14 7.79
N VAL A 77 1.30 -19.24 6.65
CA VAL A 77 0.96 -20.51 5.99
C VAL A 77 1.58 -20.51 4.61
N PHE A 78 2.52 -21.40 4.39
CA PHE A 78 3.14 -21.62 3.09
C PHE A 78 2.53 -22.88 2.48
N ARG A 79 1.91 -22.73 1.30
CA ARG A 79 1.25 -23.83 0.59
C ARG A 79 2.19 -24.47 -0.42
N ASN A 80 2.06 -25.77 -0.59
CA ASN A 80 2.65 -26.48 -1.71
C ASN A 80 1.53 -26.86 -2.68
N LEU A 81 1.62 -26.35 -3.90
CA LEU A 81 0.61 -26.56 -4.92
C LEU A 81 0.87 -27.88 -5.65
N ASN A 82 -0.21 -28.63 -5.89
CA ASN A 82 -0.17 -29.94 -6.56
C ASN A 82 -0.60 -29.86 -8.04
N ASP A 83 -1.03 -28.69 -8.51
CA ASP A 83 -1.50 -28.39 -9.86
C ASP A 83 -0.49 -27.59 -10.70
N GLY A 84 0.80 -27.76 -10.37
CA GLY A 84 1.92 -27.02 -10.92
C GLY A 84 1.99 -26.92 -12.44
N ALA A 85 1.87 -25.70 -12.95
CA ALA A 85 2.35 -25.36 -14.29
C ALA A 85 3.88 -25.18 -14.28
N THR A 86 4.51 -25.31 -15.44
CA THR A 86 5.89 -24.87 -15.64
C THR A 86 5.90 -23.47 -16.23
N PHE A 87 6.83 -22.61 -15.80
CA PHE A 87 6.98 -21.28 -16.39
C PHE A 87 8.31 -21.17 -17.12
N GLY A 88 8.26 -21.01 -18.44
CA GLY A 88 9.44 -20.69 -19.24
C GLY A 88 9.74 -19.20 -19.20
N THR A 89 10.95 -18.80 -18.82
CA THR A 89 11.32 -17.37 -18.73
C THR A 89 11.68 -16.74 -20.08
N GLY A 90 11.26 -17.34 -21.19
CA GLY A 90 11.57 -16.94 -22.56
C GLY A 90 12.51 -17.89 -23.31
N PRO A 91 12.78 -17.62 -24.60
CA PRO A 91 13.60 -18.48 -25.45
C PRO A 91 15.01 -18.70 -24.87
N GLY A 92 15.41 -19.96 -24.66
CA GLY A 92 16.71 -20.34 -24.09
C GLY A 92 16.84 -20.10 -22.58
N GLY A 93 15.79 -19.61 -21.91
CA GLY A 93 15.77 -19.41 -20.47
C GLY A 93 15.47 -20.68 -19.68
N PRO A 94 15.75 -20.71 -18.36
CA PRO A 94 15.37 -21.81 -17.50
C PRO A 94 13.85 -21.98 -17.44
N VAL A 95 13.42 -23.22 -17.24
CA VAL A 95 12.03 -23.55 -16.92
C VAL A 95 11.91 -23.62 -15.41
N LEU A 96 11.05 -22.78 -14.84
CA LEU A 96 10.72 -22.80 -13.42
C LEU A 96 9.66 -23.86 -13.16
N THR A 97 9.82 -24.62 -12.09
CA THR A 97 8.96 -25.74 -11.71
C THR A 97 8.59 -25.76 -10.22
N ASN A 98 9.13 -24.82 -9.43
CA ASN A 98 8.85 -24.75 -8.00
C ASN A 98 7.40 -24.30 -7.76
N THR A 99 6.61 -25.12 -7.10
CA THR A 99 5.20 -24.85 -6.76
C THR A 99 4.99 -24.72 -5.25
N ASP A 100 6.07 -24.72 -4.47
CA ASP A 100 6.05 -24.70 -3.01
C ASP A 100 6.47 -23.34 -2.47
N TYR A 101 5.51 -22.61 -1.91
CA TYR A 101 5.73 -21.32 -1.23
C TYR A 101 6.61 -21.44 0.02
N GLY A 102 6.82 -22.64 0.54
CA GLY A 102 7.73 -22.91 1.66
C GLY A 102 9.19 -23.05 1.24
N THR A 103 9.46 -23.14 -0.06
CA THR A 103 10.81 -23.28 -0.59
C THR A 103 11.34 -21.94 -1.12
N PRO A 104 12.60 -21.55 -0.82
CA PRO A 104 13.16 -20.33 -1.35
C PRO A 104 13.24 -20.32 -2.88
N GLY A 105 12.97 -19.17 -3.49
CA GLY A 105 13.13 -18.95 -4.92
C GLY A 105 11.85 -18.46 -5.58
N SER A 106 11.84 -18.45 -6.91
CA SER A 106 10.64 -18.13 -7.69
C SER A 106 9.64 -19.28 -7.61
N VAL A 107 8.40 -18.97 -7.26
CA VAL A 107 7.28 -19.91 -7.27
C VAL A 107 6.51 -19.76 -8.58
N VAL A 108 6.03 -20.87 -9.12
CA VAL A 108 5.15 -20.94 -10.28
C VAL A 108 3.75 -21.24 -9.80
N ASP A 109 2.86 -20.28 -10.01
CA ASP A 109 1.45 -20.34 -9.66
C ASP A 109 0.66 -19.63 -10.77
N ALA A 110 -0.25 -20.36 -11.42
CA ALA A 110 -1.09 -19.82 -12.49
C ALA A 110 -2.39 -19.20 -11.97
N ASP A 111 -2.81 -19.54 -10.75
CA ASP A 111 -4.10 -19.17 -10.21
C ASP A 111 -4.28 -17.66 -10.09
N PRO A 112 -3.30 -16.85 -9.62
CA PRO A 112 -3.44 -15.40 -9.58
C PRO A 112 -3.77 -14.80 -10.96
N ARG A 113 -3.18 -15.33 -12.04
CA ARG A 113 -3.46 -14.84 -13.40
C ARG A 113 -4.80 -15.36 -13.92
N LEU A 114 -5.16 -16.61 -13.60
CA LEU A 114 -6.47 -17.16 -13.94
C LEU A 114 -7.59 -16.36 -13.26
N ILE A 115 -7.47 -16.08 -11.96
CA ILE A 115 -8.41 -15.26 -11.19
C ILE A 115 -8.50 -13.86 -11.80
N SER A 116 -7.36 -13.24 -12.16
CA SER A 116 -7.34 -11.93 -12.82
C SER A 116 -8.12 -11.95 -14.14
N ASN A 117 -7.97 -12.98 -14.98
CA ASN A 117 -8.71 -13.11 -16.23
C ASN A 117 -10.21 -13.33 -16.02
N LEU A 118 -10.59 -14.09 -14.98
CA LEU A 118 -11.99 -14.44 -14.74
C LEU A 118 -12.76 -13.35 -13.98
N ILE A 119 -12.09 -12.55 -13.16
CA ILE A 119 -12.75 -11.61 -12.24
C ILE A 119 -12.39 -10.15 -12.54
N ALA A 120 -11.11 -9.83 -12.60
CA ALA A 120 -10.63 -8.45 -12.67
C ALA A 120 -10.57 -7.90 -14.11
N ASP A 121 -10.59 -8.77 -15.11
CA ASP A 121 -10.58 -8.35 -16.51
C ASP A 121 -11.86 -7.57 -16.87
N MET A 122 -11.71 -6.35 -17.38
CA MET A 122 -12.83 -5.47 -17.72
C MET A 122 -13.23 -5.53 -19.20
N THR A 123 -12.87 -6.60 -19.92
CA THR A 123 -13.33 -6.80 -21.29
C THR A 123 -14.81 -7.19 -21.33
N ASN A 124 -15.47 -6.87 -22.44
CA ASN A 124 -16.86 -7.23 -22.72
C ASN A 124 -17.06 -8.73 -22.99
N THR A 125 -15.99 -9.50 -22.96
CA THR A 125 -16.04 -10.96 -22.97
C THR A 125 -16.02 -11.57 -21.57
N ASN A 126 -15.79 -10.77 -20.52
CA ASN A 126 -15.81 -11.25 -19.14
C ASN A 126 -17.22 -11.10 -18.52
N PRO A 127 -17.91 -12.21 -18.18
CA PRO A 127 -19.21 -12.16 -17.50
C PRO A 127 -19.19 -11.38 -16.17
N ALA A 128 -18.05 -11.38 -15.44
CA ALA A 128 -17.93 -10.64 -14.19
C ALA A 128 -17.98 -9.12 -14.40
N ALA A 129 -17.34 -8.61 -15.46
CA ALA A 129 -17.38 -7.19 -15.82
C ALA A 129 -18.77 -6.76 -16.28
N ILE A 130 -19.43 -7.59 -17.12
CA ILE A 130 -20.81 -7.36 -17.56
C ILE A 130 -21.75 -7.31 -16.33
N ALA A 131 -21.61 -8.26 -15.41
CA ALA A 131 -22.42 -8.28 -14.19
C ALA A 131 -22.19 -7.03 -13.32
N ALA A 132 -20.94 -6.58 -13.16
CA ALA A 132 -20.60 -5.37 -12.41
C ALA A 132 -21.23 -4.11 -13.02
N TRP A 133 -21.28 -4.02 -14.36
CA TRP A 133 -21.94 -2.92 -15.06
C TRP A 133 -23.46 -2.90 -14.84
N TYR A 134 -24.12 -4.06 -14.91
CA TYR A 134 -25.56 -4.16 -14.70
C TYR A 134 -26.01 -3.78 -13.28
N VAL A 135 -25.21 -4.06 -12.25
CA VAL A 135 -25.54 -3.70 -10.86
C VAL A 135 -25.17 -2.25 -10.50
N ASN A 136 -24.48 -1.53 -11.38
CA ASN A 136 -24.09 -0.14 -11.15
C ASN A 136 -25.15 0.84 -11.70
N ALA A 137 -25.88 1.49 -10.80
CA ALA A 137 -26.96 2.41 -11.17
C ALA A 137 -26.51 3.58 -12.05
N HIS A 138 -25.27 4.06 -11.91
CA HIS A 138 -24.76 5.17 -12.71
C HIS A 138 -24.30 4.73 -14.10
N ALA A 139 -23.81 3.49 -14.23
CA ALA A 139 -23.57 2.88 -15.53
C ALA A 139 -24.89 2.71 -16.31
N GLN A 140 -25.97 2.27 -15.61
CA GLN A 140 -27.31 2.20 -16.21
C GLN A 140 -27.85 3.59 -16.59
N ALA A 141 -27.65 4.60 -15.74
CA ALA A 141 -28.07 5.97 -16.04
C ALA A 141 -27.31 6.57 -17.23
N ALA A 142 -25.98 6.36 -17.30
CA ALA A 142 -25.16 6.81 -18.41
C ALA A 142 -25.58 6.16 -19.74
N TYR A 143 -25.95 4.88 -19.70
CA TYR A 143 -26.54 4.21 -20.87
C TYR A 143 -27.85 4.89 -21.29
N ALA A 144 -28.79 5.07 -20.35
CA ALA A 144 -30.08 5.68 -20.64
C ALA A 144 -29.92 7.10 -21.20
N ASP A 145 -29.03 7.92 -20.65
CA ASP A 145 -28.73 9.27 -21.14
C ASP A 145 -28.24 9.25 -22.60
N ALA A 146 -27.40 8.27 -22.95
CA ALA A 146 -26.91 8.08 -24.32
C ALA A 146 -27.97 7.52 -25.29
N HIS A 147 -29.00 6.84 -24.76
CA HIS A 147 -30.03 6.13 -25.51
C HIS A 147 -31.43 6.74 -25.34
N GLY A 148 -31.52 8.05 -25.09
CA GLY A 148 -32.81 8.76 -25.08
C GLY A 148 -33.76 8.39 -23.93
N GLY A 149 -33.21 7.86 -22.83
CA GLY A 149 -33.94 7.42 -21.65
C GLY A 149 -34.30 5.93 -21.64
N ASP A 150 -33.95 5.18 -22.69
CA ASP A 150 -34.25 3.76 -22.78
C ASP A 150 -33.31 2.93 -21.89
N ALA A 151 -33.88 1.91 -21.25
CA ALA A 151 -33.10 0.90 -20.55
C ALA A 151 -32.35 0.00 -21.56
N PRO A 152 -31.19 -0.58 -21.19
CA PRO A 152 -30.51 -1.52 -22.06
C PRO A 152 -31.42 -2.72 -22.36
N PRO A 153 -31.44 -3.23 -23.61
CA PRO A 153 -32.25 -4.38 -23.96
C PRO A 153 -31.77 -5.65 -23.23
N ASP A 154 -32.66 -6.64 -23.12
CA ASP A 154 -32.33 -7.94 -22.54
C ASP A 154 -31.15 -8.58 -23.29
N GLY A 155 -30.12 -8.98 -22.54
CA GLY A 155 -28.91 -9.59 -23.10
C GLY A 155 -27.95 -8.60 -23.78
N TYR A 156 -28.12 -7.30 -23.56
CA TYR A 156 -27.14 -6.30 -23.97
C TYR A 156 -25.75 -6.61 -23.40
N ILE A 157 -24.73 -6.49 -24.25
CA ILE A 157 -23.32 -6.64 -23.84
C ILE A 157 -22.69 -5.25 -23.91
N PRO A 158 -22.35 -4.65 -22.76
CA PRO A 158 -21.67 -3.35 -22.73
C PRO A 158 -20.37 -3.40 -23.52
N THR A 159 -20.05 -2.32 -24.20
CA THR A 159 -18.78 -2.15 -24.91
C THR A 159 -17.61 -2.08 -23.92
N ASN A 160 -16.39 -2.33 -24.41
CA ASN A 160 -15.18 -2.16 -23.59
C ASN A 160 -15.04 -0.73 -23.03
N GLU A 161 -15.58 0.27 -23.73
CA GLU A 161 -15.56 1.67 -23.28
C GLU A 161 -16.50 1.89 -22.09
N GLU A 162 -17.71 1.33 -22.14
CA GLU A 162 -18.67 1.38 -21.03
C GLU A 162 -18.19 0.59 -19.80
N LEU A 163 -17.44 -0.50 -20.00
CA LEU A 163 -16.85 -1.28 -18.92
C LEU A 163 -15.61 -0.61 -18.31
N ALA A 164 -14.76 0.04 -19.12
CA ALA A 164 -13.60 0.77 -18.62
C ALA A 164 -13.97 1.99 -17.76
N SER A 165 -15.23 2.43 -17.85
CA SER A 165 -15.74 3.63 -17.20
C SER A 165 -16.85 3.36 -16.18
N ILE A 166 -16.94 2.13 -15.63
CA ILE A 166 -17.87 1.82 -14.53
C ILE A 166 -17.66 2.87 -13.41
N PRO A 167 -18.65 3.75 -13.16
CA PRO A 167 -18.41 4.89 -12.29
C PRO A 167 -18.19 4.47 -10.85
N ASN A 168 -17.18 5.05 -10.22
CA ASN A 168 -17.00 4.96 -8.78
C ASN A 168 -18.16 5.66 -8.04
N LEU A 169 -18.77 4.94 -7.11
CA LEU A 169 -19.86 5.43 -6.27
C LEU A 169 -19.40 5.55 -4.83
N SER A 170 -19.83 6.62 -4.18
CA SER A 170 -19.75 6.71 -2.74
C SER A 170 -20.58 5.60 -2.07
N PRO A 171 -20.23 5.20 -0.82
CA PRO A 171 -20.89 4.10 -0.12
C PRO A 171 -22.40 4.29 0.10
N ASP A 172 -22.89 5.54 0.05
CA ASP A 172 -24.31 5.89 0.12
C ASP A 172 -24.97 5.97 -1.27
N ILE A 173 -24.46 5.19 -2.24
CA ILE A 173 -25.02 5.04 -3.58
C ILE A 173 -25.04 6.38 -4.33
N GLY A 174 -23.95 7.15 -4.23
CA GLY A 174 -23.79 8.39 -4.98
C GLY A 174 -24.46 9.63 -4.35
N LEU A 175 -25.01 9.53 -3.13
CA LEU A 175 -25.58 10.68 -2.42
C LEU A 175 -24.50 11.64 -1.90
N SER A 176 -23.33 11.11 -1.52
CA SER A 176 -22.14 11.89 -1.20
C SER A 176 -21.17 11.92 -2.40
N PRO A 177 -20.26 12.93 -2.49
CA PRO A 177 -19.30 12.99 -3.58
C PRO A 177 -18.44 11.72 -3.66
N SER A 178 -18.33 11.15 -4.86
CA SER A 178 -17.39 10.06 -5.14
C SER A 178 -15.93 10.50 -4.92
N PHE A 179 -15.03 9.55 -4.68
CA PHE A 179 -13.60 9.84 -4.64
C PHE A 179 -13.08 10.23 -6.04
N ASN A 180 -12.02 11.04 -6.06
CA ASN A 180 -11.30 11.40 -7.28
C ASN A 180 -9.89 10.79 -7.28
N ALA A 181 -9.14 10.99 -8.36
CA ALA A 181 -7.80 10.41 -8.53
C ALA A 181 -6.81 10.79 -7.42
N TRP A 182 -7.01 11.91 -6.71
CA TRP A 182 -6.18 12.29 -5.58
C TRP A 182 -6.23 11.27 -4.44
N MET A 183 -7.37 10.60 -4.22
CA MET A 183 -7.47 9.53 -3.23
C MET A 183 -6.47 8.41 -3.54
N THR A 184 -6.36 8.02 -4.82
CA THR A 184 -5.41 7.00 -5.27
C THR A 184 -3.97 7.48 -5.14
N PHE A 185 -3.66 8.69 -5.59
CA PHE A 185 -2.29 9.23 -5.52
C PHE A 185 -1.81 9.43 -4.08
N PHE A 186 -2.67 9.96 -3.21
CA PHE A 186 -2.37 10.09 -1.80
C PHE A 186 -2.18 8.71 -1.15
N GLY A 187 -3.02 7.73 -1.50
CA GLY A 187 -2.87 6.35 -1.04
C GLY A 187 -1.50 5.76 -1.39
N GLN A 188 -1.06 5.88 -2.65
CA GLN A 188 0.26 5.42 -3.07
C GLN A 188 1.40 6.18 -2.38
N PHE A 189 1.30 7.50 -2.28
CA PHE A 189 2.30 8.31 -1.57
C PHE A 189 2.44 7.89 -0.11
N PHE A 190 1.31 7.62 0.55
CA PHE A 190 1.27 7.21 1.94
C PHE A 190 1.84 5.80 2.13
N ASP A 191 1.46 4.84 1.29
CA ASP A 191 1.99 3.47 1.26
C ASP A 191 3.52 3.45 1.12
N HIS A 192 4.06 4.19 0.15
CA HIS A 192 5.50 4.32 -0.07
C HIS A 192 6.25 5.02 1.08
N GLY A 193 5.53 5.76 1.93
CA GLY A 193 6.08 6.39 3.14
C GLY A 193 6.07 5.46 4.36
N LEU A 194 5.37 4.31 4.29
CA LEU A 194 5.24 3.37 5.40
C LEU A 194 6.05 2.10 5.20
N ASP A 195 6.01 1.47 4.03
CA ASP A 195 6.68 0.21 3.81
C ASP A 195 7.28 0.05 2.40
N LEU A 196 8.30 -0.80 2.36
CA LEU A 196 8.95 -1.26 1.14
C LEU A 196 9.48 -2.66 1.39
N ILE A 197 8.87 -3.66 0.76
CA ILE A 197 9.37 -5.04 0.79
C ILE A 197 10.41 -5.20 -0.31
N THR A 198 11.69 -5.33 0.08
CA THR A 198 12.76 -5.57 -0.89
C THR A 198 12.62 -6.95 -1.53
N LYS A 199 12.88 -7.01 -2.84
CA LYS A 199 12.90 -8.29 -3.56
C LYS A 199 14.21 -9.02 -3.25
N ALA A 200 14.15 -10.10 -2.47
CA ALA A 200 15.31 -10.93 -2.17
C ALA A 200 15.34 -12.23 -2.99
N ALA A 201 16.53 -12.67 -3.39
CA ALA A 201 16.76 -13.99 -4.02
C ALA A 201 16.73 -15.16 -3.01
N THR A 202 16.70 -14.86 -1.72
CA THR A 202 16.59 -15.86 -0.65
C THR A 202 15.51 -15.42 0.33
N ALA A 203 14.53 -16.29 0.56
CA ALA A 203 13.48 -16.07 1.53
C ALA A 203 14.10 -16.04 2.93
N ARG A 204 14.19 -14.85 3.52
CA ARG A 204 14.26 -14.69 4.98
C ARG A 204 13.06 -13.86 5.39
N CYS A 205 11.89 -14.45 5.24
CA CYS A 205 10.68 -13.98 5.91
C CYS A 205 10.67 -14.51 7.34
#